data_AF-A0A511N3G1-F1
#
_entry.id   AF-A0A511N3G1-F1
#
_cell.length_a   1.000
_cell.length_b   1.000
_cell.length_c   1.000
_cell.angle_alpha   90.00
_cell.angle_beta   90.00
_cell.angle_gamma   90.00
#
_symmetry.space_group_name_H-M   'P 1'
#
loop_
_entity.id
_entity.type
_entity.pdbx_description
1 polymer ?
#
loop_
_entity_poly.entity_id
_entity_poly.type
_entity_poly.pdbx_seq_one_letter_code
_entity_poly.pdbx_strand_id
1 'polypeptide(L)'
;MKLNLAALTSTELERLLGMDASRGVMSELSAAKLVGKAFPYVFNPLEEVQALSTPEETLQWSQELQDLGFTCHPLQLDTGFFRHLHQVPFSSELMVVTASWTPQGNAHLEAFSVLKDPVAGINAVVTTSAPHVFPLEFSEVISYKQVALPTPHFLEGHQQHVKQFGRPLKQNHAEDPLMVLRLVRDLCARAWLRRGVLLDESAPQARRGP
;
A
#
# COMPACT_ATOMS: atom_id res chain seq x y z
N MET A 1 -17.31 -2.35 -2.06
CA MET A 1 -16.20 -1.80 -2.90
C MET A 1 -15.81 -2.84 -3.95
N LYS A 2 -15.91 -2.47 -5.22
CA LYS A 2 -15.54 -3.32 -6.36
C LYS A 2 -14.43 -2.64 -7.16
N LEU A 3 -13.53 -3.44 -7.72
CA LEU A 3 -12.52 -2.94 -8.65
C LEU A 3 -13.05 -3.01 -10.08
N ASN A 4 -12.68 -2.06 -10.91
CA ASN A 4 -12.93 -2.09 -12.35
C ASN A 4 -11.67 -2.56 -13.07
N LEU A 5 -11.65 -3.83 -13.48
CA LEU A 5 -10.50 -4.39 -14.18
C LEU A 5 -10.24 -3.69 -15.52
N ALA A 6 -11.26 -3.10 -16.15
CA ALA A 6 -11.11 -2.37 -17.40
C ALA A 6 -10.30 -1.06 -17.23
N ALA A 7 -10.16 -0.55 -16.00
CA ALA A 7 -9.35 0.63 -15.70
C ALA A 7 -7.87 0.29 -15.36
N LEU A 8 -7.51 -0.99 -15.35
CA LEU A 8 -6.13 -1.44 -15.11
C LEU A 8 -5.32 -1.49 -16.42
N THR A 9 -4.04 -1.19 -16.30
CA THR A 9 -3.03 -1.49 -17.34
C THR A 9 -2.77 -3.00 -17.40
N SER A 10 -2.16 -3.47 -18.49
CA SER A 10 -1.81 -4.88 -18.63
C SER A 10 -0.86 -5.34 -17.51
N THR A 11 0.13 -4.51 -17.16
CA THR A 11 1.08 -4.80 -16.06
C THR A 11 0.36 -4.95 -14.72
N GLU A 12 -0.57 -4.05 -14.42
CA GLU A 12 -1.35 -4.10 -13.17
C GLU A 12 -2.30 -5.28 -13.11
N LEU A 13 -2.90 -5.64 -14.25
CA LEU A 13 -3.78 -6.80 -14.36
C LEU A 13 -3.00 -8.11 -14.18
N GLU A 14 -1.83 -8.23 -14.81
CA GLU A 14 -0.94 -9.38 -14.66
C GLU A 14 -0.44 -9.53 -13.23
N ARG A 15 -0.10 -8.42 -12.57
CA ARG A 15 0.19 -8.47 -11.14
C ARG A 15 -1.05 -8.97 -10.38
N LEU A 16 -2.26 -8.48 -10.69
CA LEU A 16 -3.48 -8.72 -9.87
C LEU A 16 -4.03 -10.13 -9.98
N LEU A 17 -4.02 -10.67 -11.20
CA LEU A 17 -4.62 -11.96 -11.48
C LEU A 17 -3.56 -13.04 -11.73
N GLY A 18 -2.30 -12.66 -11.93
CA GLY A 18 -1.29 -13.52 -12.54
C GLY A 18 -1.36 -13.49 -14.06
N MET A 19 -0.27 -13.89 -14.72
CA MET A 19 -0.16 -13.87 -16.18
C MET A 19 -1.25 -14.68 -16.88
N ASP A 20 -1.56 -15.88 -16.40
CA ASP A 20 -2.50 -16.79 -17.07
C ASP A 20 -3.94 -16.30 -16.96
N ALA A 21 -4.38 -15.90 -15.76
CA ALA A 21 -5.72 -15.38 -15.55
C ALA A 21 -5.92 -14.02 -16.26
N SER A 22 -4.88 -13.16 -16.29
CA SER A 22 -4.89 -11.92 -17.07
C SER A 22 -5.20 -12.18 -18.55
N ARG A 23 -4.49 -13.13 -19.18
CA ARG A 23 -4.71 -13.51 -20.58
C ARG A 23 -6.13 -14.02 -20.84
N GLY A 24 -6.69 -14.78 -19.90
CA GLY A 24 -8.06 -15.31 -19.99
C GLY A 24 -9.13 -14.21 -20.08
N VAL A 25 -8.95 -13.10 -19.35
CA VAL A 25 -9.93 -12.01 -19.31
C VAL A 25 -9.66 -10.88 -20.31
N MET A 26 -8.50 -10.86 -20.97
CA MET A 26 -8.08 -9.74 -21.83
C MET A 26 -9.05 -9.41 -22.98
N SER A 27 -9.67 -10.42 -23.59
CA SER A 27 -10.62 -10.21 -24.69
C SER A 27 -11.87 -9.46 -24.21
N GLU A 28 -12.44 -9.93 -23.10
CA GLU A 28 -13.63 -9.35 -22.47
C GLU A 28 -13.35 -7.93 -21.95
N LEU A 29 -12.17 -7.72 -21.35
CA LEU A 29 -11.73 -6.41 -20.89
C LEU A 29 -11.56 -5.43 -22.05
N SER A 30 -10.98 -5.87 -23.17
CA SER A 30 -10.83 -5.03 -24.37
C SER A 30 -12.20 -4.61 -24.92
N ALA A 31 -13.14 -5.55 -25.00
CA ALA A 31 -14.52 -5.25 -25.40
C ALA A 31 -15.18 -4.25 -24.43
N ALA A 32 -15.02 -4.45 -23.11
CA ALA A 32 -15.56 -3.57 -22.10
C ALA A 32 -14.98 -2.14 -22.19
N LYS A 33 -13.67 -2.01 -22.42
CA LYS A 33 -12.99 -0.71 -22.64
C LYS A 33 -13.56 0.02 -23.87
N LEU A 34 -13.77 -0.69 -24.98
CA LEU A 34 -14.30 -0.10 -26.22
C LEU A 34 -15.70 0.51 -26.06
N VAL A 35 -16.56 -0.12 -25.25
CA VAL A 35 -17.93 0.37 -25.02
C VAL A 35 -18.06 1.22 -23.74
N GLY A 36 -16.94 1.54 -23.08
CA GLY A 36 -16.92 2.31 -21.83
C GLY A 36 -17.66 1.64 -20.67
N LYS A 37 -17.69 0.29 -20.66
CA LYS A 37 -18.37 -0.50 -19.62
C LYS A 37 -17.38 -0.92 -18.53
N ALA A 38 -17.78 -0.77 -17.27
CA ALA A 38 -17.01 -1.30 -16.15
C ALA A 38 -16.99 -2.83 -16.16
N PHE A 39 -15.85 -3.42 -15.80
CA PHE A 39 -15.71 -4.85 -15.56
C PHE A 39 -15.49 -5.07 -14.06
N PRO A 40 -16.57 -5.21 -13.27
CA PRO A 40 -16.46 -5.28 -11.82
C PRO A 40 -15.82 -6.59 -11.37
N TYR A 41 -14.80 -6.48 -10.53
CA TYR A 41 -14.15 -7.58 -9.83
C TYR A 41 -14.34 -7.38 -8.33
N VAL A 42 -14.86 -8.43 -7.70
CA VAL A 42 -14.94 -8.54 -6.25
C VAL A 42 -13.72 -9.33 -5.82
N PHE A 43 -12.93 -8.77 -4.91
CA PHE A 43 -11.88 -9.53 -4.26
C PHE A 43 -12.53 -10.69 -3.52
N ASN A 44 -12.15 -11.92 -3.88
CA ASN A 44 -12.46 -13.06 -3.03
C ASN A 44 -11.73 -12.82 -1.70
N PRO A 45 -12.42 -13.02 -0.56
CA PRO A 45 -11.76 -12.93 0.73
C PRO A 45 -10.58 -13.90 0.73
N LEU A 46 -9.44 -13.43 1.25
CA LEU A 46 -8.30 -14.29 1.51
C LEU A 46 -8.78 -15.36 2.49
N GLU A 47 -8.45 -16.62 2.21
CA GLU A 47 -8.74 -17.68 3.16
C GLU A 47 -7.99 -17.39 4.46
N GLU A 48 -8.70 -17.48 5.59
CA GLU A 48 -8.11 -17.33 6.91
C GLU A 48 -7.11 -18.48 7.11
N VAL A 49 -5.83 -18.16 7.00
CA VAL A 49 -4.76 -19.11 7.33
C VAL A 49 -4.57 -19.07 8.84
N GLN A 50 -4.38 -20.23 9.47
CA GLN A 50 -4.12 -20.34 10.91
C GLN A 50 -3.09 -19.30 11.36
N ALA A 51 -3.34 -18.68 12.52
CA ALA A 51 -2.41 -17.78 13.17
C ALA A 51 -1.04 -18.44 13.33
N LEU A 52 -0.08 -18.00 12.52
CA LEU A 52 1.30 -18.48 12.58
C LEU A 52 2.07 -17.70 13.63
N SER A 53 3.00 -18.38 14.28
CA SER A 53 3.97 -17.73 15.18
C SER A 53 4.73 -16.65 14.41
N THR A 54 4.94 -15.49 15.05
CA THR A 54 5.75 -14.41 14.53
C THR A 54 7.15 -14.92 14.16
N PRO A 55 7.65 -14.67 12.93
CA PRO A 55 9.00 -15.05 12.54
C PRO A 55 10.04 -14.40 13.46
N GLU A 56 11.10 -15.14 13.79
CA GLU A 56 12.20 -14.64 14.63
C GLU A 56 12.83 -13.35 14.05
N GLU A 57 12.93 -13.26 12.72
CA GLU A 57 13.43 -12.07 12.02
C GLU A 57 12.60 -10.81 12.33
N THR A 58 11.28 -10.95 12.46
CA THR A 58 10.42 -9.79 12.78
C THR A 58 10.63 -9.32 14.22
N LEU A 59 10.88 -10.26 15.14
CA LEU A 59 11.26 -9.91 16.51
C LEU A 59 12.63 -9.23 16.55
N GLN A 60 13.59 -9.71 15.76
CA GLN A 60 14.91 -9.11 15.63
C GLN A 60 14.82 -7.67 15.11
N TRP A 61 14.09 -7.42 14.00
CA TRP A 61 13.93 -6.07 13.48
C TRP A 61 13.18 -5.16 14.46
N SER A 62 12.21 -5.69 15.20
CA SER A 62 11.57 -4.93 16.27
C SER A 62 12.58 -4.46 17.31
N GLN A 63 13.53 -5.30 17.70
CA GLN A 63 14.58 -4.92 18.65
C GLN A 63 15.54 -3.91 18.03
N GLU A 64 16.00 -4.14 16.80
CA GLU A 64 16.90 -3.22 16.09
C GLU A 64 16.28 -1.82 15.94
N LEU A 65 14.99 -1.75 15.61
CA LEU A 65 14.26 -0.49 15.57
C LEU A 65 14.27 0.17 16.96
N GLN A 66 13.95 -0.55 18.03
CA GLN A 66 14.00 -0.01 19.40
C GLN A 66 15.38 0.54 19.78
N ASP A 67 16.45 -0.18 19.43
CA ASP A 67 17.82 0.23 19.69
C ASP A 67 18.20 1.52 18.93
N LEU A 68 17.56 1.77 17.77
CA LEU A 68 17.68 3.01 17.00
C LEU A 68 16.80 4.15 17.54
N GLY A 69 16.13 3.94 18.68
CA GLY A 69 15.24 4.91 19.33
C GLY A 69 13.79 4.84 18.86
N PHE A 70 13.41 3.79 18.14
CA PHE A 70 12.07 3.65 17.59
C PHE A 70 11.12 3.02 18.64
N THR A 71 10.02 3.67 19.01
CA THR A 71 9.02 3.03 19.90
C THR A 71 8.21 2.01 19.11
N CYS A 72 8.15 0.75 19.55
CA CYS A 72 7.37 -0.29 18.85
C CYS A 72 5.98 -0.46 19.48
N HIS A 73 4.93 -0.35 18.67
CA HIS A 73 3.55 -0.65 19.07
C HIS A 73 3.12 -1.97 18.43
N PRO A 74 2.90 -3.06 19.20
CA PRO A 74 2.44 -4.31 18.62
C PRO A 74 0.97 -4.17 18.19
N LEU A 75 0.75 -4.13 16.88
CA LEU A 75 -0.57 -4.04 16.26
C LEU A 75 -0.70 -5.22 15.28
N GLN A 76 -1.57 -6.17 15.60
CA GLN A 76 -1.94 -7.25 14.69
C GLN A 76 -3.21 -6.83 13.94
N LEU A 77 -3.11 -6.63 12.63
CA LEU A 77 -4.29 -6.45 11.79
C LEU A 77 -4.70 -7.77 11.17
N ASP A 78 -5.95 -8.15 11.38
CA ASP A 78 -6.59 -9.23 10.65
C ASP A 78 -6.91 -8.76 9.23
N THR A 79 -5.99 -9.02 8.30
CA THR A 79 -6.18 -8.68 6.88
C THR A 79 -6.03 -9.90 5.96
N GLY A 80 -6.11 -11.13 6.48
CA GLY A 80 -5.71 -12.35 5.75
C GLY A 80 -4.22 -12.41 5.38
N PHE A 81 -3.48 -11.32 5.64
CA PHE A 81 -2.04 -11.21 5.65
C PHE A 81 -1.67 -10.73 7.06
N PHE A 82 -0.83 -11.49 7.76
CA PHE A 82 -0.35 -11.09 9.09
C PHE A 82 0.46 -9.79 8.95
N ARG A 83 -0.11 -8.68 9.43
CA ARG A 83 0.56 -7.38 9.45
C ARG A 83 0.89 -7.04 10.88
N HIS A 84 2.18 -6.96 11.21
CA HIS A 84 2.65 -6.35 12.45
C HIS A 84 3.02 -4.90 12.16
N LEU A 85 2.13 -4.01 12.55
CA LEU A 85 2.36 -2.59 12.35
C LEU A 85 3.25 -2.08 13.46
N HIS A 86 4.55 -2.08 13.22
CA HIS A 86 5.42 -1.18 13.96
C HIS A 86 5.04 0.24 13.50
N GLN A 87 4.88 1.18 14.43
CA GLN A 87 4.87 2.59 14.06
C GLN A 87 5.96 3.26 14.79
N VAL A 88 6.66 4.10 14.06
CA VAL A 88 7.73 4.82 14.67
C VAL A 88 7.73 6.24 14.19
N PRO A 89 7.51 7.20 15.09
CA PRO A 89 7.86 8.57 14.81
C PRO A 89 9.39 8.67 14.65
N PHE A 90 9.86 8.75 13.41
CA PHE A 90 11.20 9.25 13.14
C PHE A 90 11.11 10.77 13.11
N SER A 91 11.58 11.41 14.18
CA SER A 91 11.52 12.87 14.36
C SER A 91 10.08 13.41 14.45
N SER A 92 9.90 14.73 14.52
CA SER A 92 8.59 15.40 14.54
C SER A 92 7.73 15.19 13.28
N GLU A 93 8.02 14.18 12.46
CA GLU A 93 7.53 13.96 11.11
C GLU A 93 6.56 12.77 11.03
N LEU A 94 5.64 12.81 10.07
CA LEU A 94 4.55 11.85 9.90
C LEU A 94 5.05 10.63 9.11
N MET A 95 5.80 9.76 9.80
CA MET A 95 6.41 8.54 9.29
C MET A 95 5.98 7.31 10.09
N VAL A 96 6.00 6.14 9.45
CA VAL A 96 5.72 4.84 10.06
C VAL A 96 6.60 3.76 9.42
N VAL A 97 7.05 2.76 10.20
CA VAL A 97 7.80 1.60 9.68
C VAL A 97 7.13 0.33 10.17
N THR A 98 6.58 -0.48 9.28
CA THR A 98 5.82 -1.68 9.59
C THR A 98 6.62 -2.94 9.24
N ALA A 99 6.44 -4.03 9.99
CA ALA A 99 7.02 -5.33 9.68
C ALA A 99 5.90 -6.33 9.37
N SER A 100 5.86 -6.85 8.15
CA SER A 100 4.82 -7.78 7.71
C SER A 100 5.44 -9.10 7.28
N TRP A 101 4.69 -10.19 7.39
CA TRP A 101 5.14 -11.47 6.86
C TRP A 101 3.99 -12.24 6.22
N THR A 102 4.33 -13.07 5.24
CA THR A 102 3.38 -14.01 4.66
C THR A 102 3.34 -15.30 5.47
N PRO A 103 2.28 -16.11 5.36
CA PRO A 103 2.22 -17.42 6.01
C PRO A 103 3.38 -18.37 5.65
N GLN A 104 4.06 -18.13 4.53
CA GLN A 104 5.24 -18.87 4.09
C GLN A 104 6.53 -18.44 4.82
N GLY A 105 6.44 -17.49 5.77
CA GLY A 105 7.56 -17.02 6.60
C GLY A 105 8.34 -15.85 6.02
N ASN A 106 7.95 -15.31 4.86
CA ASN A 106 8.69 -14.21 4.22
C ASN A 106 8.36 -12.88 4.92
N ALA A 107 9.21 -12.47 5.86
CA ALA A 107 9.10 -11.19 6.54
C ALA A 107 9.68 -10.03 5.70
N HIS A 108 9.12 -8.84 5.85
CA HIS A 108 9.58 -7.63 5.17
C HIS A 108 9.26 -6.36 5.98
N LEU A 109 10.04 -5.31 5.74
CA LEU A 109 9.83 -3.98 6.28
C LEU A 109 9.22 -3.07 5.21
N GLU A 110 8.29 -2.21 5.64
CA GLU A 110 7.76 -1.12 4.83
C GLU A 110 7.82 0.18 5.63
N ALA A 111 8.37 1.24 5.04
CA ALA A 111 8.38 2.57 5.62
C ALA A 111 7.48 3.50 4.80
N PHE A 112 6.55 4.19 5.46
CA PHE A 112 5.66 5.15 4.84
C PHE A 112 5.90 6.54 5.44
N SER A 113 5.98 7.55 4.58
CA SER A 113 6.06 8.96 4.97
C SER A 113 5.01 9.75 4.20
N VAL A 114 4.27 10.64 4.88
CA VAL A 114 3.36 11.58 4.21
C VAL A 114 4.04 12.93 4.05
N LEU A 115 4.06 13.41 2.82
CA LEU A 115 4.73 14.64 2.43
C LEU A 115 3.70 15.72 2.08
N LYS A 116 4.08 16.98 2.25
CA LYS A 116 3.31 18.10 1.72
C LYS A 116 3.56 18.21 0.21
N ASP A 117 2.48 18.17 -0.58
CA ASP A 117 2.52 18.48 -2.01
C ASP A 117 1.91 19.88 -2.26
N PRO A 118 2.62 20.82 -2.91
CA PRO A 118 2.08 22.11 -3.29
C PRO A 118 0.84 22.08 -4.20
N VAL A 119 0.66 21.04 -5.02
CA VAL A 119 -0.39 20.90 -6.04
C VAL A 119 -1.53 20.01 -5.54
N ALA A 120 -1.21 18.82 -5.01
CA ALA A 120 -2.21 17.84 -4.56
C ALA A 120 -2.55 17.94 -3.06
N GLY A 121 -1.88 18.83 -2.32
CA GLY A 121 -1.98 18.97 -0.88
C GLY A 121 -1.10 17.99 -0.12
N ILE A 122 -1.23 16.69 -0.40
CA ILE A 122 -0.45 15.62 0.25
C ILE A 122 -0.08 14.50 -0.74
N ASN A 123 1.12 13.95 -0.59
CA ASN A 123 1.60 12.74 -1.26
C ASN A 123 2.20 11.78 -0.23
N ALA A 124 2.51 10.55 -0.63
CA ALA A 124 3.25 9.61 0.22
C ALA A 124 4.48 9.03 -0.48
N VAL A 125 5.44 8.65 0.34
CA VAL A 125 6.62 7.87 -0.06
C VAL A 125 6.55 6.54 0.67
N VAL A 126 6.75 5.44 -0.06
CA VAL A 126 6.79 4.10 0.49
C VAL A 126 8.09 3.43 0.09
N THR A 127 8.83 2.94 1.08
CA THR A 127 10.02 2.12 0.87
C THR A 127 9.76 0.72 1.39
N THR A 128 10.11 -0.32 0.64
CA THR A 128 9.85 -1.71 1.02
C THR A 128 11.08 -2.59 0.84
N SER A 129 11.28 -3.56 1.75
CA SER A 129 12.32 -4.57 1.62
C SER A 129 11.87 -5.78 0.82
N ALA A 130 10.57 -5.95 0.60
CA ALA A 130 10.06 -7.09 -0.14
C ALA A 130 10.23 -6.89 -1.66
N PRO A 131 10.77 -7.90 -2.36
CA PRO A 131 10.81 -7.89 -3.82
C PRO A 131 9.40 -8.07 -4.38
N HIS A 132 9.09 -7.37 -5.47
CA HIS A 132 7.81 -7.48 -6.18
C HIS A 132 6.56 -7.17 -5.36
N VAL A 133 6.69 -6.36 -4.30
CA VAL A 133 5.52 -5.75 -3.64
C VAL A 133 4.73 -4.96 -4.67
N PHE A 134 3.45 -4.84 -4.38
CA PHE A 134 2.39 -4.56 -5.30
C PHE A 134 1.97 -3.08 -5.28
N PRO A 135 2.70 -2.14 -5.92
CA PRO A 135 2.02 -0.99 -6.43
C PRO A 135 1.33 -1.49 -7.72
N LEU A 136 0.02 -1.66 -7.65
CA LEU A 136 -0.76 -1.13 -8.77
C LEU A 136 -0.24 0.31 -8.92
N GLU A 137 0.29 0.67 -10.08
CA GLU A 137 1.22 1.80 -10.20
C GLU A 137 0.46 3.13 -9.97
N PHE A 138 0.46 3.63 -8.73
CA PHE A 138 -0.10 4.94 -8.37
C PHE A 138 0.99 5.97 -8.18
N SER A 139 1.86 6.10 -9.18
CA SER A 139 2.96 7.07 -9.17
C SER A 139 2.49 8.53 -8.98
N GLU A 140 1.21 8.82 -9.22
CA GLU A 140 0.63 10.16 -9.04
C GLU A 140 0.49 10.59 -7.57
N VAL A 141 0.36 9.66 -6.62
CA VAL A 141 0.14 9.98 -5.19
C VAL A 141 1.11 9.26 -4.27
N ILE A 142 1.73 8.17 -4.73
CA ILE A 142 2.71 7.41 -3.96
C ILE A 142 3.95 7.12 -4.80
N SER A 143 5.09 7.50 -4.26
CA SER A 143 6.39 7.09 -4.79
C SER A 143 6.87 5.84 -4.05
N TYR A 144 7.13 4.76 -4.79
CA TYR A 144 7.59 3.49 -4.25
C TYR A 144 9.08 3.25 -4.55
N LYS A 145 9.81 2.68 -3.59
CA LYS A 145 11.20 2.25 -3.79
C LYS A 145 11.47 0.95 -3.04
N GLN A 146 12.12 0.01 -3.70
CA GLN A 146 12.65 -1.17 -3.02
C GLN A 146 14.04 -0.84 -2.44
N VAL A 147 14.28 -1.18 -1.18
CA VAL A 147 15.59 -1.04 -0.52
C VAL A 147 15.86 -2.31 0.27
N ALA A 148 17.03 -2.92 0.04
CA ALA A 148 17.43 -4.12 0.76
C ALA A 148 17.77 -3.82 2.23
N LEU A 149 17.62 -4.84 3.08
CA LEU A 149 18.09 -4.86 4.47
C LEU A 149 19.64 -4.81 4.53
N PRO A 150 20.24 -4.40 5.66
CA PRO A 150 19.74 -4.32 7.06
C PRO A 150 18.92 -3.06 7.41
N THR A 151 18.26 -3.06 8.58
CA THR A 151 17.36 -2.00 9.08
C THR A 151 17.96 -0.58 9.00
N PRO A 152 19.23 -0.33 9.41
CA PRO A 152 19.80 1.02 9.30
C PRO A 152 19.91 1.53 7.85
N HIS A 153 20.34 0.67 6.92
CA HIS A 153 20.43 1.01 5.49
C HIS A 153 19.05 1.19 4.86
N PHE A 154 18.07 0.40 5.30
CA PHE A 154 16.68 0.56 4.89
C PHE A 154 16.13 1.94 5.27
N LEU A 155 16.36 2.36 6.52
CA LEU A 155 15.92 3.67 7.01
C LEU A 155 16.65 4.83 6.32
N GLU A 156 17.96 4.71 6.11
CA GLU A 156 18.71 5.71 5.35
C GLU A 156 18.19 5.81 3.91
N GLY A 157 17.95 4.66 3.26
CA GLY A 157 17.38 4.59 1.93
C GLY A 157 16.00 5.24 1.83
N HIS A 158 15.17 5.08 2.87
CA HIS A 158 13.87 5.75 2.98
C HIS A 158 14.02 7.28 3.14
N GLN A 159 14.91 7.73 4.01
CA GLN A 159 15.16 9.17 4.20
C GLN A 159 15.67 9.84 2.92
N GLN A 160 16.57 9.18 2.19
CA GLN A 160 17.04 9.67 0.89
C GLN A 160 15.89 9.72 -0.13
N HIS A 161 14.99 8.72 -0.11
CA HIS A 161 13.81 8.69 -0.95
C HIS A 161 12.85 9.85 -0.62
N VAL A 162 12.54 10.07 0.66
CA VAL A 162 11.73 11.19 1.14
C VAL A 162 12.28 12.55 0.66
N LYS A 163 13.60 12.77 0.80
CA LYS A 163 14.27 14.01 0.38
C LYS A 163 14.11 14.32 -1.11
N GLN A 164 13.90 13.31 -1.96
CA GLN A 164 13.70 13.50 -3.39
C GLN A 164 12.28 14.00 -3.72
N PHE A 165 11.28 13.68 -2.90
CA PHE A 165 9.87 13.94 -3.20
C PHE A 165 9.26 15.10 -2.43
N GLY A 166 9.89 15.56 -1.33
CA GLY A 166 9.48 16.79 -0.67
C GLY A 166 9.73 16.82 0.83
N ARG A 167 8.93 17.64 1.51
CA ARG A 167 9.03 17.84 2.96
C ARG A 167 7.99 16.99 3.70
N PRO A 168 8.40 16.18 4.68
CA PRO A 168 7.48 15.46 5.55
C PRO A 168 6.53 16.38 6.29
N LEU A 169 5.29 15.94 6.44
CA LEU A 169 4.35 16.59 7.34
C LEU A 169 4.79 16.42 8.78
N LYS A 170 4.46 17.38 9.63
CA LYS A 170 4.68 17.23 11.07
C LYS A 170 3.62 16.33 11.69
N GLN A 171 4.02 15.51 12.64
CA GLN A 171 3.11 14.73 13.45
C GLN A 171 2.46 15.63 14.52
N ASN A 172 1.16 15.85 14.39
CA ASN A 172 0.37 16.62 15.36
C ASN A 172 -0.35 15.71 16.39
N HIS A 173 -0.44 14.41 16.09
CA HIS A 173 -1.10 13.38 16.90
C HIS A 173 -0.12 12.22 17.07
N ALA A 174 0.62 12.23 18.17
CA ALA A 174 1.60 11.17 18.48
C ALA A 174 0.91 9.88 18.96
N GLU A 175 -0.30 10.03 19.49
CA GLU A 175 -1.13 9.00 20.08
C GLU A 175 -1.88 8.14 19.06
N ASP A 176 -1.94 8.55 17.79
CA ASP A 176 -2.69 7.86 16.75
C ASP A 176 -1.79 6.98 15.88
N PRO A 177 -1.62 5.70 16.25
CA PRO A 177 -0.74 4.77 15.56
C PRO A 177 -1.04 4.66 14.06
N LEU A 178 -2.32 4.59 13.69
CA LEU A 178 -2.74 4.22 12.34
C LEU A 178 -2.88 5.41 11.39
N MET A 179 -2.58 6.63 11.84
CA MET A 179 -2.81 7.86 11.07
C MET A 179 -2.13 7.84 9.70
N VAL A 180 -0.83 7.51 9.66
CA VAL A 180 -0.04 7.47 8.41
C VAL A 180 -0.67 6.49 7.42
N LEU A 181 -0.98 5.28 7.88
CA LEU A 181 -1.53 4.21 7.03
C LEU A 181 -2.93 4.55 6.51
N ARG A 182 -3.77 5.18 7.34
CA ARG A 182 -5.08 5.68 6.89
C ARG A 182 -4.92 6.77 5.83
N LEU A 183 -4.01 7.73 6.03
CA LEU A 183 -3.76 8.79 5.04
C LEU A 183 -3.27 8.21 3.70
N VAL A 184 -2.35 7.26 3.74
CA VAL A 184 -1.84 6.56 2.55
C VAL A 184 -2.96 5.78 1.85
N ARG A 185 -3.79 5.06 2.61
CA ARG A 185 -4.96 4.33 2.08
C ARG A 185 -5.95 5.29 1.42
N ASP A 186 -6.26 6.41 2.06
CA ASP A 186 -7.23 7.39 1.56
C ASP A 186 -6.69 8.14 0.32
N LEU A 187 -5.36 8.34 0.24
CA LEU A 187 -4.68 8.79 -0.98
C LEU A 187 -4.86 7.79 -2.13
N CYS A 188 -4.59 6.50 -1.89
CA CYS A 188 -4.81 5.45 -2.88
C CYS A 188 -6.26 5.40 -3.34
N ALA A 189 -7.21 5.36 -2.40
CA ALA A 189 -8.63 5.26 -2.71
C ALA A 189 -9.11 6.42 -3.60
N ARG A 190 -8.67 7.65 -3.31
CA ARG A 190 -8.98 8.82 -4.15
C ARG A 190 -8.36 8.72 -5.53
N ALA A 191 -7.11 8.28 -5.65
CA ALA A 191 -6.48 8.03 -6.94
C ALA A 191 -7.24 6.96 -7.75
N TRP A 192 -7.68 5.89 -7.09
CA TRP A 192 -8.43 4.80 -7.74
C TRP A 192 -9.79 5.26 -8.21
N LEU A 193 -10.48 6.09 -7.43
CA LEU A 193 -11.75 6.69 -7.82
C LEU A 193 -11.57 7.58 -9.05
N ARG A 194 -10.58 8.48 -9.06
CA ARG A 194 -10.30 9.35 -10.22
C ARG A 194 -9.97 8.57 -11.48
N ARG A 195 -9.20 7.48 -11.36
CA ARG A 195 -8.83 6.62 -12.49
C ARG A 195 -9.96 5.66 -12.91
N GLY A 196 -11.09 5.65 -12.19
CA GLY A 196 -12.19 4.72 -12.42
C GLY A 196 -11.86 3.27 -12.10
N VAL A 197 -10.79 3.02 -11.33
CA VAL A 197 -10.37 1.70 -10.81
C VAL A 197 -11.27 1.28 -9.67
N LEU A 198 -11.65 2.20 -8.79
CA LEU A 198 -12.62 1.92 -7.75
C LEU A 198 -14.02 2.28 -8.22
N LEU A 199 -14.95 1.33 -8.11
CA LEU A 199 -16.37 1.57 -8.39
C LEU A 199 -17.05 2.09 -7.12
N ASP A 200 -17.60 3.30 -7.21
CA ASP A 200 -18.44 3.90 -6.18
C ASP A 200 -19.85 3.32 -6.28
N GLU A 201 -20.21 2.44 -5.33
CA GLU A 201 -21.56 1.83 -5.27
C GLU A 201 -22.62 2.84 -4.79
N SER A 202 -22.21 4.04 -4.36
CA SER A 202 -23.08 5.14 -3.92
C SER A 202 -23.49 6.09 -5.05
N ALA A 203 -22.81 6.05 -6.20
CA ALA A 203 -23.15 6.89 -7.33
C ALA A 203 -24.42 6.36 -8.01
N PRO A 204 -25.54 7.11 -8.05
CA PRO A 204 -26.71 6.67 -8.79
C PRO A 204 -26.30 6.45 -10.24
N GLN A 205 -26.53 5.23 -10.75
CA GLN A 205 -26.40 4.94 -12.17
C GLN A 205 -27.20 5.99 -12.91
N ALA A 206 -26.50 6.93 -13.56
CA ALA A 206 -27.13 7.89 -14.43
C ALA A 206 -27.89 7.08 -15.48
N ARG A 207 -29.22 7.07 -15.34
CA ARG A 207 -30.12 6.49 -16.33
C ARG A 207 -29.79 7.17 -17.65
N ARG A 208 -29.06 6.49 -18.53
CA ARG A 208 -29.02 6.85 -19.94
C ARG A 208 -30.41 6.52 -20.46
N GLY A 209 -31.19 7.57 -20.69
CA GLY A 209 -32.50 7.50 -21.34
C GLY A 209 -32.38 6.95 -22.77
N PRO A 210 -33.51 6.51 -23.33
CA PRO A 210 -33.59 5.73 -24.57
C PRO A 210 -33.04 6.45 -25.80
#